data_AF-A0A4R6R5E6-F1
#
_entry.id   AF-A0A4R6R5E6-F1
#
_cell.length_a   1.000
_cell.length_b   1.000
_cell.length_c   1.000
_cell.angle_alpha   90.00
_cell.angle_beta   90.00
_cell.angle_gamma   90.00
#
_symmetry.space_group_name_H-M   'P 1'
#
loop_
_entity.id
_entity.type
_entity.pdbx_description
1 polymer ?
#
loop_
_entity_poly.entity_id
_entity_poly.type
_entity_poly.pdbx_seq_one_letter_code
_entity_poly.pdbx_strand_id
1 'polypeptide(L)'
;MQIKHILAAAALVATGAANAAIQSGTNGDGSLFLIAFDNQNGTTTAGLFDLGYSLTSFAGAGNASATSTLGALAAANTTVVWNFVNNSVTLNGSVVTTLGTNNWSAAYATLLANSNAGEIQYVVGANDTTGTSTNKRSLITGSLTPSAQDLLNQNTANNTALGQISNSFDIFTPIATKGTIGSADNGAYTFTAADGATVVANGYVMADDGFSSNWRLSNKLGGTVDAGVTNGLWLADGGTAGNERLLGRVTFSAATGTLTYTNAVTSNVPEPSTYALALLGLAVAGVAARRRRA
;
A
#
# COMPACT_ATOMS: atom_id res chain seq x y z
N MET A 1 -7.30 -5.10 -42.43
CA MET A 1 -7.80 -5.87 -41.27
C MET A 1 -7.36 -5.16 -40.01
N GLN A 2 -8.29 -4.49 -39.33
CA GLN A 2 -8.04 -3.86 -38.03
C GLN A 2 -8.16 -4.94 -36.96
N ILE A 3 -7.04 -5.32 -36.34
CA ILE A 3 -7.05 -6.22 -35.18
C ILE A 3 -7.55 -5.39 -34.00
N LYS A 4 -8.84 -5.53 -33.69
CA LYS A 4 -9.44 -5.04 -32.46
C LYS A 4 -8.82 -5.85 -31.32
N HIS A 5 -7.96 -5.20 -30.53
CA HIS A 5 -7.46 -5.78 -29.29
C HIS A 5 -8.64 -5.92 -28.34
N ILE A 6 -9.16 -7.15 -28.20
CA ILE A 6 -10.06 -7.53 -27.12
C ILE A 6 -9.18 -7.56 -25.86
N LEU A 7 -9.07 -6.42 -25.18
CA LEU A 7 -8.63 -6.41 -23.79
C LEU A 7 -9.74 -7.09 -22.99
N ALA A 8 -9.51 -8.36 -22.64
CA ALA A 8 -10.28 -9.04 -21.62
C ALA A 8 -10.03 -8.31 -20.29
N ALA A 9 -10.87 -7.34 -19.98
CA ALA A 9 -11.02 -6.84 -18.63
C ALA A 9 -11.61 -7.98 -17.81
N ALA A 10 -10.74 -8.82 -17.24
CA ALA A 10 -11.14 -9.70 -16.16
C ALA A 10 -11.78 -8.79 -15.10
N ALA A 11 -13.06 -8.98 -14.83
CA ALA A 11 -13.74 -8.34 -13.72
C ALA A 11 -13.05 -8.85 -12.44
N LEU A 12 -12.03 -8.13 -12.02
CA LEU A 12 -11.31 -8.38 -10.77
C LEU A 12 -12.26 -7.94 -9.66
N VAL A 13 -13.19 -8.81 -9.29
CA VAL A 13 -14.02 -8.61 -8.11
C VAL A 13 -13.13 -8.92 -6.91
N ALA A 14 -12.37 -7.93 -6.47
CA ALA A 14 -11.79 -7.96 -5.14
C ALA A 14 -12.96 -7.85 -4.15
N THR A 15 -13.41 -8.99 -3.64
CA THR A 15 -14.36 -9.06 -2.53
C THR A 15 -13.63 -8.66 -1.25
N GLY A 16 -13.71 -7.40 -0.86
CA GLY A 16 -13.44 -7.03 0.53
C GLY A 16 -14.67 -7.41 1.36
N ALA A 17 -14.50 -8.17 2.43
CA ALA A 17 -15.57 -8.33 3.41
C ALA A 17 -15.77 -6.98 4.10
N ALA A 18 -17.02 -6.55 4.26
CA ALA A 18 -17.37 -5.43 5.12
C ALA A 18 -16.93 -5.77 6.56
N ASN A 19 -15.81 -5.22 7.01
CA ASN A 19 -15.31 -5.41 8.35
C ASN A 19 -15.81 -4.24 9.20
N ALA A 20 -16.78 -4.45 10.08
CA ALA A 20 -17.32 -3.38 10.92
C ALA A 20 -16.28 -2.68 11.84
N ALA A 21 -15.04 -3.20 11.91
CA ALA A 21 -13.89 -2.57 12.56
C ALA A 21 -12.59 -2.96 11.85
N ILE A 22 -11.62 -2.06 11.85
CA ILE A 22 -10.26 -2.32 11.39
C ILE A 22 -9.66 -3.53 12.15
N GLN A 23 -9.06 -4.47 11.41
CA GLN A 23 -8.55 -5.72 11.96
C GLN A 23 -7.01 -5.70 12.07
N SER A 24 -6.49 -6.04 13.25
CA SER A 24 -5.05 -6.08 13.56
C SER A 24 -4.31 -7.29 13.00
N GLY A 25 -4.94 -8.08 12.12
CA GLY A 25 -4.29 -9.22 11.44
C GLY A 25 -4.12 -10.46 12.31
N THR A 26 -4.88 -10.57 13.39
CA THR A 26 -4.90 -11.70 14.35
C THR A 26 -5.44 -13.00 13.76
N ASN A 27 -5.93 -12.96 12.52
CA ASN A 27 -6.33 -14.09 11.67
C ASN A 27 -5.35 -14.32 10.49
N GLY A 28 -4.25 -13.57 10.44
CA GLY A 28 -3.28 -13.58 9.35
C GLY A 28 -3.64 -12.67 8.17
N ASP A 29 -4.67 -11.84 8.32
CA ASP A 29 -5.12 -10.93 7.28
C ASP A 29 -5.57 -9.59 7.89
N GLY A 30 -4.62 -8.69 8.14
CA GLY A 30 -4.90 -7.37 8.69
C GLY A 30 -5.47 -6.41 7.66
N SER A 31 -6.30 -5.48 8.11
CA SER A 31 -6.83 -4.40 7.29
C SER A 31 -5.70 -3.55 6.70
N LEU A 32 -5.90 -3.10 5.46
CA LEU A 32 -5.08 -2.07 4.85
C LEU A 32 -5.49 -0.71 5.40
N PHE A 33 -4.52 0.06 5.85
CA PHE A 33 -4.76 1.38 6.42
C PHE A 33 -3.82 2.43 5.83
N LEU A 34 -4.30 3.67 5.81
CA LEU A 34 -3.49 4.87 5.61
C LEU A 34 -3.34 5.58 6.94
N ILE A 35 -2.12 5.99 7.25
CA ILE A 35 -1.87 7.05 8.23
C ILE A 35 -1.33 8.25 7.47
N ALA A 36 -1.98 9.40 7.65
CA ALA A 36 -1.53 10.69 7.15
C ALA A 36 -1.36 11.64 8.33
N PHE A 37 -0.27 12.39 8.40
CA PHE A 37 0.08 13.14 9.59
C PHE A 37 0.90 14.38 9.27
N ASP A 38 0.77 15.38 10.13
CA ASP A 38 1.63 16.55 10.15
C ASP A 38 2.17 16.69 11.56
N ASN A 39 3.50 16.69 11.68
CA ASN A 39 4.24 16.84 12.93
C ASN A 39 5.32 17.92 12.82
N GLN A 40 5.22 18.79 11.81
CA GLN A 40 6.21 19.82 11.51
C GLN A 40 5.76 21.18 12.05
N ASN A 41 6.73 22.05 12.32
CA ASN A 41 6.50 23.47 12.64
C ASN A 41 5.52 23.76 13.79
N GLY A 42 5.40 22.84 14.75
CA GLY A 42 4.53 22.98 15.93
C GLY A 42 3.09 22.51 15.71
N THR A 43 2.75 22.05 14.51
CA THR A 43 1.50 21.36 14.20
C THR A 43 1.67 19.87 14.51
N THR A 44 0.71 19.28 15.21
CA THR A 44 0.70 17.82 15.48
C THR A 44 -0.71 17.30 15.28
N THR A 45 -0.92 16.58 14.18
CA THR A 45 -2.19 15.92 13.87
C THR A 45 -1.92 14.65 13.07
N ALA A 46 -2.79 13.66 13.20
CA ALA A 46 -2.70 12.43 12.43
C ALA A 46 -4.08 11.83 12.18
N GLY A 47 -4.35 11.47 10.93
CA GLY A 47 -5.52 10.72 10.51
C GLY A 47 -5.17 9.26 10.28
N LEU A 48 -6.02 8.36 10.77
CA LEU A 48 -6.02 6.95 10.40
C LEU A 48 -7.28 6.67 9.58
N PHE A 49 -7.11 5.98 8.45
CA PHE A 49 -8.17 5.62 7.53
C PHE A 49 -8.12 4.12 7.23
N ASP A 50 -9.19 3.40 7.51
CA ASP A 50 -9.38 2.02 7.03
C ASP A 50 -9.70 2.07 5.54
N LEU A 51 -8.91 1.37 4.72
CA LEU A 51 -9.02 1.39 3.26
C LEU A 51 -9.94 0.29 2.71
N GLY A 52 -10.53 -0.54 3.57
CA GLY A 52 -11.50 -1.58 3.26
C GLY A 52 -10.97 -2.81 2.52
N TYR A 53 -9.72 -2.76 2.08
CA TYR A 53 -8.98 -3.95 1.65
C TYR A 53 -8.17 -4.52 2.81
N SER A 54 -7.64 -5.72 2.63
CA SER A 54 -6.79 -6.39 3.60
C SER A 54 -5.47 -6.82 2.96
N LEU A 55 -4.55 -7.33 3.78
CA LEU A 55 -3.28 -7.90 3.32
C LEU A 55 -3.47 -8.91 2.18
N THR A 56 -4.48 -9.80 2.27
CA THR A 56 -4.77 -10.83 1.27
C THR A 56 -5.25 -10.28 -0.06
N SER A 57 -5.72 -9.03 -0.09
CA SER A 57 -6.04 -8.34 -1.33
C SER A 57 -4.79 -8.11 -2.20
N PHE A 58 -3.61 -8.09 -1.59
CA PHE A 58 -2.31 -7.89 -2.27
C PHE A 58 -1.41 -9.13 -2.23
N ALA A 59 -1.47 -9.93 -1.16
CA ALA A 59 -0.60 -11.09 -0.97
C ALA A 59 -1.38 -12.25 -0.30
N GLY A 60 -1.56 -13.36 -1.03
CA GLY A 60 -2.20 -14.56 -0.52
C GLY A 60 -1.47 -15.18 0.68
N ALA A 61 -2.13 -16.12 1.37
CA ALA A 61 -1.58 -16.81 2.53
C ALA A 61 -0.31 -17.61 2.19
N GLY A 62 0.69 -17.57 3.09
CA GLY A 62 1.99 -18.26 2.96
C GLY A 62 3.19 -17.31 2.92
N ASN A 63 4.40 -17.84 3.08
CA ASN A 63 5.63 -17.04 3.16
C ASN A 63 5.84 -16.24 1.87
N ALA A 64 6.29 -14.98 1.97
CA ALA A 64 6.62 -14.13 0.83
C ALA A 64 7.96 -14.51 0.19
N SER A 65 8.11 -15.79 -0.16
CA SER A 65 9.06 -16.20 -1.19
C SER A 65 8.68 -15.50 -2.52
N ALA A 66 9.63 -15.37 -3.45
CA ALA A 66 9.36 -14.99 -4.84
C ALA A 66 8.25 -15.85 -5.52
N THR A 67 7.88 -16.97 -4.89
CA THR A 67 6.80 -17.89 -5.29
C THR A 67 5.47 -17.67 -4.55
N SER A 68 5.32 -16.62 -3.75
CA SER A 68 4.07 -16.36 -3.03
C SER A 68 2.93 -16.02 -3.99
N THR A 69 1.76 -16.60 -3.72
CA THR A 69 0.54 -16.28 -4.46
C THR A 69 0.21 -14.81 -4.21
N LEU A 70 0.21 -14.00 -5.27
CA LEU A 70 -0.22 -12.61 -5.16
C LEU A 70 -1.73 -12.51 -5.06
N GLY A 71 -2.19 -11.53 -4.28
CA GLY A 71 -3.59 -11.14 -4.22
C GLY A 71 -4.02 -10.44 -5.50
N ALA A 72 -5.34 -10.33 -5.67
CA ALA A 72 -5.98 -9.72 -6.83
C ALA A 72 -5.43 -8.33 -7.17
N LEU A 73 -5.24 -7.47 -6.17
CA LEU A 73 -4.81 -6.09 -6.38
C LEU A 73 -3.34 -5.97 -6.79
N ALA A 74 -2.52 -6.98 -6.50
CA ALA A 74 -1.14 -7.03 -6.98
C ALA A 74 -1.04 -7.57 -8.43
N ALA A 75 -2.16 -7.73 -9.14
CA ALA A 75 -2.15 -8.00 -10.58
C ALA A 75 -1.66 -6.78 -11.38
N ALA A 76 -1.02 -7.05 -12.52
CA ALA A 76 -0.59 -6.04 -13.47
C ALA A 76 -1.75 -5.14 -13.93
N ASN A 77 -1.45 -3.86 -14.13
CA ASN A 77 -2.38 -2.81 -14.58
C ASN A 77 -3.54 -2.56 -13.61
N THR A 78 -3.35 -2.86 -12.33
CA THR A 78 -4.31 -2.52 -11.29
C THR A 78 -4.10 -1.08 -10.81
N THR A 79 -5.17 -0.31 -10.75
CA THR A 79 -5.22 1.02 -10.13
C THR A 79 -6.36 1.04 -9.11
N VAL A 80 -6.05 1.41 -7.87
CA VAL A 80 -7.05 1.65 -6.83
C VAL A 80 -6.94 3.10 -6.40
N VAL A 81 -8.09 3.79 -6.33
CA VAL A 81 -8.16 5.16 -5.82
C VAL A 81 -9.14 5.18 -4.67
N TRP A 82 -8.66 5.52 -3.49
CA TRP A 82 -9.48 5.87 -2.33
C TRP A 82 -9.66 7.37 -2.33
N ASN A 83 -10.90 7.83 -2.42
CA ASN A 83 -11.25 9.25 -2.35
C ASN A 83 -11.91 9.52 -1.00
N PHE A 84 -11.15 10.17 -0.12
CA PHE A 84 -11.56 10.46 1.25
C PHE A 84 -12.57 11.60 1.31
N VAL A 85 -12.59 12.52 0.35
CA VAL A 85 -13.58 13.60 0.27
C VAL A 85 -14.97 13.04 -0.06
N ASN A 86 -15.02 12.09 -1.00
CA ASN A 86 -16.27 11.56 -1.54
C ASN A 86 -16.70 10.21 -0.92
N ASN A 87 -15.94 9.67 0.03
CA ASN A 87 -16.19 8.36 0.63
C ASN A 87 -16.34 7.23 -0.41
N SER A 88 -15.49 7.23 -1.43
CA SER A 88 -15.60 6.31 -2.56
C SER A 88 -14.28 5.63 -2.86
N VAL A 89 -14.35 4.39 -3.33
CA VAL A 89 -13.21 3.66 -3.88
C VAL A 89 -13.48 3.36 -5.34
N THR A 90 -12.47 3.53 -6.19
CA THR A 90 -12.52 3.05 -7.58
C THR A 90 -11.40 2.05 -7.84
N LEU A 91 -11.72 0.96 -8.53
CA LEU A 91 -10.79 -0.03 -9.06
C LEU A 91 -10.80 0.06 -10.58
N ASN A 92 -9.66 0.39 -11.18
CA ASN A 92 -9.49 0.59 -12.62
C ASN A 92 -10.53 1.56 -13.21
N GLY A 93 -10.86 2.63 -12.47
CA GLY A 93 -11.82 3.66 -12.85
C GLY A 93 -13.29 3.32 -12.55
N SER A 94 -13.60 2.09 -12.14
CA SER A 94 -14.97 1.68 -11.77
C SER A 94 -15.17 1.78 -10.27
N VAL A 95 -16.30 2.35 -9.82
CA VAL A 95 -16.65 2.42 -8.40
C VAL A 95 -16.77 1.01 -7.80
N VAL A 96 -16.14 0.80 -6.65
CA VAL A 96 -16.19 -0.44 -5.89
C VAL A 96 -17.30 -0.33 -4.85
N THR A 97 -18.34 -1.15 -4.99
CA THR A 97 -19.47 -1.20 -4.05
C THR A 97 -19.43 -2.41 -3.11
N THR A 98 -18.46 -3.31 -3.30
CA THR A 98 -18.32 -4.54 -2.52
C THR A 98 -17.68 -4.33 -1.16
N LEU A 99 -17.01 -3.19 -0.92
CA LEU A 99 -16.33 -2.89 0.34
C LEU A 99 -17.28 -2.39 1.46
N GLY A 100 -18.58 -2.31 1.19
CA GLY A 100 -19.54 -1.72 2.14
C GLY A 100 -19.45 -0.20 2.20
N THR A 101 -19.79 0.36 3.36
CA THR A 101 -19.91 1.80 3.60
C THR A 101 -18.56 2.40 3.98
N ASN A 102 -18.06 3.34 3.17
CA ASN A 102 -16.91 4.16 3.53
C ASN A 102 -17.37 5.43 4.25
N ASN A 103 -16.66 5.84 5.31
CA ASN A 103 -16.96 7.07 6.02
C ASN A 103 -15.68 7.73 6.53
N TRP A 104 -15.04 8.51 5.65
CA TRP A 104 -13.74 9.16 5.86
C TRP A 104 -13.80 10.68 5.82
N SER A 105 -14.75 11.26 5.10
CA SER A 105 -14.76 12.67 4.73
C SER A 105 -14.70 13.63 5.92
N ALA A 106 -15.38 13.32 7.02
CA ALA A 106 -15.31 14.13 8.23
C ALA A 106 -13.93 14.11 8.88
N ALA A 107 -13.32 12.92 9.02
CA ALA A 107 -11.96 12.79 9.55
C ALA A 107 -10.94 13.48 8.61
N TYR A 108 -11.08 13.30 7.31
CA TYR A 108 -10.23 13.94 6.32
C TYR A 108 -10.29 15.48 6.36
N ALA A 109 -11.50 16.05 6.49
CA ALA A 109 -11.68 17.48 6.66
C ALA A 109 -11.02 17.99 7.95
N THR A 110 -11.13 17.23 9.05
CA THR A 110 -10.44 17.54 10.30
C THR A 110 -8.93 17.52 10.15
N LEU A 111 -8.37 16.54 9.43
CA LEU A 111 -6.92 16.47 9.16
C LEU A 111 -6.44 17.74 8.45
N LEU A 112 -7.08 18.11 7.35
CA LEU A 112 -6.69 19.31 6.59
C LEU A 112 -6.86 20.61 7.38
N ALA A 113 -7.91 20.72 8.21
CA ALA A 113 -8.13 21.90 9.03
C ALA A 113 -7.09 22.09 10.13
N ASN A 114 -6.38 21.01 10.50
CA ASN A 114 -5.40 21.00 11.59
C ASN A 114 -3.97 20.69 11.09
N SER A 115 -3.72 20.68 9.78
CA SER A 115 -2.40 20.42 9.17
C SER A 115 -2.01 21.54 8.23
N ASN A 116 -0.71 21.69 7.96
CA ASN A 116 -0.24 22.31 6.73
C ASN A 116 -0.22 21.26 5.61
N ALA A 117 -1.06 21.44 4.58
CA ALA A 117 -1.20 20.47 3.49
C ALA A 117 0.12 20.16 2.74
N GLY A 118 1.08 21.10 2.74
CA GLY A 118 2.40 20.90 2.14
C GLY A 118 3.38 20.12 3.03
N GLU A 119 3.05 19.89 4.30
CA GLU A 119 3.89 19.21 5.29
C GLU A 119 3.32 17.85 5.71
N ILE A 120 2.11 17.50 5.24
CA ILE A 120 1.51 16.21 5.52
C ILE A 120 2.38 15.11 4.93
N GLN A 121 2.75 14.15 5.76
CA GLN A 121 3.42 12.92 5.39
C GLN A 121 2.46 11.75 5.48
N TYR A 122 2.79 10.64 4.83
CA TYR A 122 1.94 9.46 4.87
C TYR A 122 2.68 8.13 4.86
N VAL A 123 1.97 7.11 5.36
CA VAL A 123 2.34 5.69 5.28
C VAL A 123 1.12 4.85 4.98
N VAL A 124 1.32 3.73 4.30
CA VAL A 124 0.30 2.70 4.09
C VAL A 124 0.83 1.39 4.63
N GLY A 125 -0.02 0.63 5.31
CA GLY A 125 0.37 -0.67 5.83
C GLY A 125 -0.78 -1.65 6.00
N ALA A 126 -0.41 -2.91 6.19
CA ALA A 126 -1.27 -4.02 6.59
C ALA A 126 -0.37 -5.11 7.19
N ASN A 127 -0.86 -5.95 8.10
CA ASN A 127 0.00 -6.93 8.78
C ASN A 127 -0.69 -8.29 8.98
N ASP A 128 0.13 -9.33 9.00
CA ASP A 128 -0.18 -10.66 9.52
C ASP A 128 0.50 -10.82 10.87
N THR A 129 -0.28 -11.05 11.92
CA THR A 129 0.23 -11.19 13.29
C THR A 129 0.08 -12.59 13.86
N THR A 130 -0.43 -13.53 13.05
CA THR A 130 -0.54 -14.95 13.38
C THR A 130 0.70 -15.76 13.03
N GLY A 131 1.48 -15.31 12.04
CA GLY A 131 2.71 -15.98 11.67
C GLY A 131 3.70 -16.03 12.83
N THR A 132 4.25 -17.22 13.12
CA THR A 132 5.49 -17.32 13.89
C THR A 132 6.66 -17.03 12.95
N SER A 133 7.63 -16.22 13.41
CA SER A 133 8.90 -15.92 12.74
C SER A 133 8.78 -15.70 11.21
N THR A 134 9.07 -16.74 10.43
CA THR A 134 9.23 -16.74 8.98
C THR A 134 7.94 -16.59 8.18
N ASN A 135 6.80 -16.55 8.85
CA ASN A 135 5.48 -16.53 8.19
C ASN A 135 4.76 -15.19 8.39
N LYS A 136 5.38 -14.22 9.08
CA LYS A 136 4.83 -12.87 9.25
C LYS A 136 5.01 -12.08 7.97
N ARG A 137 3.90 -11.53 7.47
CA ARG A 137 3.86 -10.68 6.29
C ARG A 137 3.41 -9.28 6.69
N SER A 138 4.04 -8.28 6.13
CA SER A 138 3.63 -6.90 6.30
C SER A 138 3.66 -6.17 4.97
N LEU A 139 2.59 -5.47 4.66
CA LEU A 139 2.63 -4.39 3.68
C LEU A 139 3.16 -3.15 4.36
N ILE A 140 4.16 -2.53 3.75
CA ILE A 140 4.75 -1.29 4.23
C ILE A 140 5.01 -0.36 3.06
N THR A 141 4.84 0.94 3.28
CA THR A 141 5.41 1.94 2.38
C THR A 141 6.93 1.97 2.52
N GLY A 142 7.62 2.18 1.41
CA GLY A 142 9.07 2.27 1.36
C GLY A 142 9.53 2.79 0.00
N SER A 143 10.72 3.39 -0.03
CA SER A 143 11.39 3.96 -1.21
C SER A 143 11.16 3.12 -2.46
N LEU A 144 10.95 3.78 -3.59
CA LEU A 144 10.87 3.11 -4.90
C LEU A 144 12.22 2.49 -5.33
N THR A 145 13.31 3.01 -4.76
CA THR A 145 14.68 2.60 -5.07
C THR A 145 15.46 2.46 -3.76
N PRO A 146 15.14 1.45 -2.92
CA PRO A 146 15.88 1.22 -1.69
C PRO A 146 17.32 0.87 -2.03
N SER A 147 18.27 1.30 -1.19
CA SER A 147 19.65 0.88 -1.37
C SER A 147 19.78 -0.63 -1.08
N ALA A 148 20.84 -1.26 -1.60
CA ALA A 148 21.13 -2.64 -1.25
C ALA A 148 21.30 -2.83 0.28
N GLN A 149 21.81 -1.81 0.97
CA GLN A 149 21.95 -1.82 2.42
C GLN A 149 20.58 -1.75 3.13
N ASP A 150 19.62 -1.00 2.59
CA ASP A 150 18.26 -0.93 3.13
C ASP A 150 17.56 -2.29 3.06
N LEU A 151 17.70 -2.98 1.92
CA LEU A 151 17.18 -4.35 1.74
C LEU A 151 17.88 -5.35 2.68
N LEU A 152 19.20 -5.27 2.85
CA LEU A 152 19.92 -6.11 3.81
C LEU A 152 19.52 -5.81 5.25
N ASN A 153 19.27 -4.55 5.57
CA ASN A 153 18.81 -4.13 6.88
C ASN A 153 17.36 -4.53 7.12
N GLN A 154 16.53 -4.66 6.09
CA GLN A 154 15.20 -5.25 6.18
C GLN A 154 15.30 -6.77 6.35
N ASN A 155 15.76 -7.18 7.53
CA ASN A 155 16.05 -8.56 7.88
C ASN A 155 14.92 -9.20 8.70
N THR A 156 15.08 -10.48 9.03
CA THR A 156 14.12 -11.25 9.84
C THR A 156 13.72 -10.57 11.15
N ALA A 157 14.65 -9.94 11.87
CA ALA A 157 14.34 -9.27 13.14
C ALA A 157 13.43 -8.06 12.90
N ASN A 158 13.76 -7.24 11.91
CA ASN A 158 12.96 -6.08 11.53
C ASN A 158 11.59 -6.50 10.96
N ASN A 159 11.52 -7.50 10.09
CA ASN A 159 10.26 -8.02 9.56
C ASN A 159 9.38 -8.65 10.65
N THR A 160 9.98 -9.35 11.60
CA THR A 160 9.25 -9.88 12.77
C THR A 160 8.67 -8.76 13.64
N ALA A 161 9.41 -7.67 13.80
CA ALA A 161 8.98 -6.49 14.54
C ALA A 161 7.89 -5.70 13.79
N LEU A 162 7.85 -5.72 12.46
CA LEU A 162 6.76 -5.11 11.69
C LEU A 162 5.41 -5.77 11.99
N GLY A 163 5.38 -7.10 12.08
CA GLY A 163 4.17 -7.86 12.44
C GLY A 163 3.88 -7.92 13.95
N GLN A 164 4.35 -6.96 14.75
CA GLN A 164 4.00 -6.86 16.17
C GLN A 164 2.69 -6.10 16.45
N ILE A 165 1.94 -5.65 15.43
CA ILE A 165 0.57 -5.13 15.60
C ILE A 165 -0.35 -6.25 16.11
N SER A 166 -0.24 -6.60 17.38
CA SER A 166 -0.78 -7.81 17.98
C SER A 166 -1.65 -7.43 19.18
N ASN A 167 -2.36 -8.38 19.78
CA ASN A 167 -3.27 -8.14 20.91
C ASN A 167 -2.65 -7.35 22.08
N SER A 168 -1.33 -7.40 22.26
CA SER A 168 -0.62 -6.65 23.32
C SER A 168 -0.15 -5.25 22.89
N PHE A 169 -0.21 -4.94 21.59
CA PHE A 169 0.37 -3.77 20.93
C PHE A 169 -0.54 -3.25 19.79
N ASP A 170 -1.85 -3.45 19.93
CA ASP A 170 -2.84 -3.14 18.91
C ASP A 170 -3.16 -1.65 18.92
N ILE A 171 -2.67 -0.93 17.92
CA ILE A 171 -2.93 0.50 17.75
C ILE A 171 -4.39 0.81 17.42
N PHE A 172 -5.16 -0.20 17.01
CA PHE A 172 -6.55 -0.02 16.62
C PHE A 172 -7.51 -0.14 17.79
N THR A 173 -7.20 -0.97 18.79
CA THR A 173 -8.08 -1.20 19.94
C THR A 173 -8.44 0.11 20.66
N PRO A 174 -7.50 1.04 20.96
CA PRO A 174 -7.82 2.28 21.68
C PRO A 174 -8.65 3.28 20.87
N ILE A 175 -8.71 3.12 19.55
CA ILE A 175 -9.47 3.99 18.64
C ILE A 175 -10.67 3.29 18.01
N ALA A 176 -10.93 2.03 18.35
CA ALA A 176 -12.00 1.22 17.77
C ALA A 176 -13.40 1.82 17.99
N THR A 177 -13.54 2.78 18.91
CA THR A 177 -14.80 3.49 19.21
C THR A 177 -14.74 4.99 18.86
N LYS A 178 -13.69 5.43 18.16
CA LYS A 178 -13.44 6.84 17.86
C LYS A 178 -13.82 7.18 16.41
N GLY A 179 -14.42 8.34 16.23
CA GLY A 179 -14.87 8.79 14.91
C GLY A 179 -15.83 7.79 14.28
N THR A 180 -15.53 7.39 13.05
CA THR A 180 -16.31 6.40 12.31
C THR A 180 -15.66 5.01 12.34
N ILE A 181 -14.48 4.89 12.95
CA ILE A 181 -13.84 3.59 13.21
C ILE A 181 -14.77 2.80 14.15
N GLY A 182 -15.18 1.61 13.72
CA GLY A 182 -16.10 0.74 14.47
C GLY A 182 -17.59 0.97 14.21
N SER A 183 -17.98 2.05 13.53
CA SER A 183 -19.39 2.36 13.22
C SER A 183 -19.72 2.41 11.72
N ALA A 184 -18.71 2.40 10.86
CA ALA A 184 -18.81 2.16 9.43
C ALA A 184 -17.98 0.93 9.05
N ASP A 185 -18.27 0.32 7.89
CA ASP A 185 -17.47 -0.79 7.37
C ASP A 185 -16.02 -0.34 7.11
N ASN A 186 -15.83 0.87 6.59
CA ASN A 186 -14.49 1.45 6.44
C ASN A 186 -14.49 2.86 7.03
N GLY A 187 -14.03 2.96 8.28
CA GLY A 187 -14.04 4.19 9.06
C GLY A 187 -12.71 4.94 9.05
N ALA A 188 -12.71 6.11 9.70
CA ALA A 188 -11.54 6.90 9.97
C ALA A 188 -11.68 7.72 11.25
N TYR A 189 -10.53 8.13 11.78
CA TYR A 189 -10.43 9.06 12.88
C TYR A 189 -9.24 9.98 12.68
N THR A 190 -9.33 11.21 13.19
CA THR A 190 -8.23 12.16 13.16
C THR A 190 -7.98 12.72 14.54
N PHE A 191 -6.74 12.59 14.98
CA PHE A 191 -6.22 13.12 16.21
C PHE A 191 -5.85 14.58 16.01
N THR A 192 -6.35 15.43 16.90
CA THR A 192 -5.99 16.84 16.98
C THR A 192 -5.21 17.12 18.26
N ALA A 193 -4.68 18.32 18.42
CA ALA A 193 -4.04 18.73 19.67
C ALA A 193 -4.94 18.53 20.90
N ALA A 194 -6.26 18.67 20.75
CA ALA A 194 -7.24 18.43 21.81
C ALA A 194 -7.32 16.96 22.27
N ASP A 195 -6.91 16.04 21.39
CA ASP A 195 -6.86 14.60 21.65
C ASP A 195 -5.48 14.13 22.16
N GLY A 196 -4.57 15.07 22.47
CA GLY A 196 -3.20 14.76 22.88
C GLY A 196 -2.25 14.46 21.72
N ALA A 197 -2.57 14.90 20.49
CA ALA A 197 -1.75 14.66 19.30
C ALA A 197 -0.27 15.07 19.44
N THR A 198 0.05 16.03 20.32
CA THR A 198 1.44 16.46 20.60
C THR A 198 2.35 15.33 21.11
N VAL A 199 1.77 14.27 21.70
CA VAL A 199 2.52 13.08 22.16
C VAL A 199 2.47 11.95 21.13
N VAL A 200 1.41 11.89 20.30
CA VAL A 200 1.07 10.70 19.51
C VAL A 200 1.16 10.87 17.98
N ALA A 201 1.31 12.08 17.45
CA ALA A 201 1.31 12.35 16.00
C ALA A 201 2.73 12.40 15.43
N ASN A 202 3.31 11.23 15.16
CA ASN A 202 4.57 11.08 14.42
C ASN A 202 4.43 10.12 13.22
N GLY A 203 3.24 10.04 12.64
CA GLY A 203 2.91 9.13 11.54
C GLY A 203 2.62 7.70 11.90
N TYR A 204 2.64 7.43 13.19
CA TYR A 204 2.34 6.15 13.80
C TYR A 204 1.49 6.48 15.01
N VAL A 205 0.24 6.79 14.70
CA VAL A 205 -0.81 7.12 15.66
C VAL A 205 -0.73 6.11 16.79
N MET A 206 -0.40 6.57 18.02
CA MET A 206 -0.02 5.76 19.21
C MET A 206 1.50 5.55 19.39
N ALA A 207 2.28 6.62 19.37
CA ALA A 207 3.64 6.64 19.91
C ALA A 207 3.63 6.69 21.46
N ASP A 208 2.91 5.78 22.12
CA ASP A 208 3.23 5.34 23.47
C ASP A 208 2.74 3.89 23.66
N ASP A 209 3.58 3.12 24.38
CA ASP A 209 3.51 1.72 24.86
C ASP A 209 3.06 0.56 23.92
N GLY A 210 2.31 0.83 22.85
CA GLY A 210 1.92 -0.14 21.81
C GLY A 210 2.99 -0.37 20.74
N PHE A 211 3.39 0.71 20.08
CA PHE A 211 4.27 0.63 18.91
C PHE A 211 5.75 0.78 19.23
N SER A 212 6.06 1.40 20.37
CA SER A 212 7.36 2.03 20.61
C SER A 212 7.89 2.71 19.33
N SER A 213 9.19 2.90 19.20
CA SER A 213 9.78 3.27 17.92
C SER A 213 9.87 2.07 16.96
N ASN A 214 9.39 0.87 17.32
CA ASN A 214 9.67 -0.38 16.61
C ASN A 214 9.18 -0.41 15.16
N TRP A 215 7.92 -0.10 14.81
CA TRP A 215 7.51 -0.20 13.39
C TRP A 215 8.28 0.78 12.50
N ARG A 216 8.46 2.03 12.97
CA ARG A 216 9.28 3.05 12.30
C ARG A 216 10.75 2.63 12.19
N LEU A 217 11.33 2.13 13.27
CA LEU A 217 12.72 1.69 13.31
C LEU A 217 12.92 0.40 12.54
N SER A 218 11.90 -0.44 12.42
CA SER A 218 11.98 -1.74 11.74
C SER A 218 11.67 -1.63 10.26
N ASN A 219 11.00 -0.56 9.81
CA ASN A 219 10.91 -0.24 8.40
C ASN A 219 12.20 0.45 7.94
N LYS A 220 13.09 -0.33 7.33
CA LYS A 220 14.38 0.11 6.77
C LYS A 220 14.27 0.52 5.31
N LEU A 221 13.12 0.35 4.68
CA LEU A 221 12.92 0.70 3.26
C LEU A 221 12.61 2.18 3.03
N GLY A 222 12.56 3.04 4.06
CA GLY A 222 12.28 4.48 3.92
C GLY A 222 10.78 4.79 4.04
N GLY A 223 10.23 4.53 5.24
CA GLY A 223 8.81 4.34 5.49
C GLY A 223 7.84 5.47 5.14
N THR A 224 8.24 6.75 5.28
CA THR A 224 7.37 7.93 5.11
C THR A 224 7.86 8.83 3.98
N VAL A 225 6.92 9.46 3.27
CA VAL A 225 7.20 10.56 2.33
C VAL A 225 6.11 11.63 2.45
N ASP A 226 6.38 12.81 1.92
CA ASP A 226 5.41 13.91 1.89
C ASP A 226 4.24 13.61 0.93
N ALA A 227 3.07 14.17 1.20
CA ALA A 227 1.92 14.12 0.31
C ALA A 227 2.29 14.72 -1.06
N GLY A 228 1.84 14.08 -2.13
CA GLY A 228 2.20 14.38 -3.51
C GLY A 228 3.44 13.63 -4.01
N VAL A 229 4.25 13.06 -3.11
CA VAL A 229 5.38 12.20 -3.48
C VAL A 229 4.92 10.76 -3.61
N THR A 230 5.37 10.07 -4.66
CA THR A 230 5.10 8.64 -4.85
C THR A 230 6.06 7.78 -4.03
N ASN A 231 5.51 6.83 -3.27
CA ASN A 231 6.27 5.81 -2.56
C ASN A 231 5.99 4.39 -3.09
N GLY A 232 6.85 3.44 -2.80
CA GLY A 232 6.60 2.01 -3.08
C GLY A 232 5.70 1.39 -2.02
N LEU A 233 4.86 0.42 -2.43
CA LEU A 233 4.18 -0.49 -1.50
C LEU A 233 4.90 -1.83 -1.58
N TRP A 234 5.56 -2.20 -0.48
CA TRP A 234 6.40 -3.38 -0.38
C TRP A 234 5.72 -4.44 0.47
N LEU A 235 5.87 -5.69 0.04
CA LEU A 235 5.61 -6.86 0.87
C LEU A 235 6.93 -7.27 1.53
N ALA A 236 6.97 -7.18 2.86
CA ALA A 236 8.06 -7.66 3.69
C ALA A 236 7.67 -8.98 4.38
N ASP A 237 8.64 -9.87 4.59
CA ASP A 237 8.40 -11.20 5.17
C ASP A 237 9.49 -11.62 6.16
N GLY A 238 9.07 -12.20 7.29
CA GLY A 238 9.94 -12.64 8.39
C GLY A 238 10.92 -13.77 8.05
N GLY A 239 10.86 -14.35 6.84
CA GLY A 239 11.59 -15.57 6.47
C GLY A 239 13.10 -15.47 6.31
N THR A 240 13.57 -14.47 5.56
CA THR A 240 14.99 -14.29 5.19
C THR A 240 15.16 -12.85 4.70
N ALA A 241 16.27 -12.20 5.05
CA ALA A 241 16.57 -10.83 4.59
C ALA A 241 16.65 -10.76 3.05
N GLY A 242 16.16 -9.67 2.45
CA GLY A 242 16.25 -9.44 1.01
C GLY A 242 15.12 -10.07 0.17
N ASN A 243 14.07 -10.58 0.81
CA ASN A 243 12.88 -11.12 0.13
C ASN A 243 11.78 -10.06 -0.08
N GLU A 244 12.06 -8.79 0.23
CA GLU A 244 11.14 -7.69 0.07
C GLU A 244 10.72 -7.55 -1.40
N ARG A 245 9.41 -7.51 -1.64
CA ARG A 245 8.85 -7.42 -2.99
C ARG A 245 8.08 -6.14 -3.18
N LEU A 246 8.48 -5.31 -4.14
CA LEU A 246 7.69 -4.17 -4.58
C LEU A 246 6.43 -4.69 -5.28
N LEU A 247 5.26 -4.39 -4.72
CA LEU A 247 3.96 -4.77 -5.29
C LEU A 247 3.37 -3.68 -6.19
N GLY A 248 3.78 -2.44 -5.99
CA GLY A 248 3.27 -1.29 -6.73
C GLY A 248 3.66 0.02 -6.08
N ARG A 249 3.00 1.08 -6.49
CA ARG A 249 3.30 2.45 -6.06
C ARG A 249 2.07 3.06 -5.42
N VAL A 250 2.27 3.82 -4.36
CA VAL A 250 1.22 4.59 -3.70
C VAL A 250 1.54 6.08 -3.78
N THR A 251 0.53 6.92 -3.95
CA THR A 251 0.66 8.38 -3.87
C THR A 251 -0.56 8.94 -3.16
N PHE A 252 -0.33 9.67 -2.08
CA PHE A 252 -1.38 10.38 -1.36
C PHE A 252 -1.35 11.86 -1.75
N SER A 253 -2.49 12.41 -2.19
CA SER A 253 -2.62 13.82 -2.54
C SER A 253 -3.55 14.50 -1.54
N ALA A 254 -2.99 15.37 -0.70
CA ALA A 254 -3.75 16.18 0.25
C ALA A 254 -4.62 17.24 -0.46
N ALA A 255 -4.23 17.67 -1.66
CA ALA A 255 -5.01 18.65 -2.43
C ALA A 255 -6.34 18.07 -2.93
N THR A 256 -6.35 16.79 -3.33
CA THR A 256 -7.53 16.11 -3.88
C THR A 256 -8.20 15.17 -2.88
N GLY A 257 -7.56 14.88 -1.74
CA GLY A 257 -8.00 13.89 -0.77
C GLY A 257 -8.09 12.49 -1.35
N THR A 258 -7.06 12.11 -2.11
CA THR A 258 -7.01 10.80 -2.75
C THR A 258 -5.72 10.07 -2.44
N LEU A 259 -5.82 8.80 -2.04
CA LEU A 259 -4.72 7.84 -2.10
C LEU A 259 -4.87 7.03 -3.38
N THR A 260 -3.80 6.92 -4.16
CA THR A 260 -3.78 6.13 -5.40
C THR A 260 -2.73 5.05 -5.30
N TYR A 261 -3.15 3.79 -5.42
CA TYR A 261 -2.26 2.65 -5.65
C TYR A 261 -2.24 2.31 -7.14
N THR A 262 -1.05 2.04 -7.69
CA THR A 262 -0.87 1.54 -9.05
C THR A 262 0.13 0.40 -9.08
N ASN A 263 -0.26 -0.71 -9.70
CA ASN A 263 0.66 -1.73 -10.19
C ASN A 263 0.71 -1.68 -11.71
N ALA A 264 1.14 -0.53 -12.24
CA ALA A 264 1.37 -0.42 -13.67
C ALA A 264 2.60 -1.27 -14.01
N VAL A 265 2.44 -2.24 -14.91
CA VAL A 265 3.59 -2.75 -15.64
C VAL A 265 4.06 -1.55 -16.45
N THR A 266 5.25 -1.03 -16.15
CA THR A 266 5.95 -0.26 -17.18
C THR A 266 6.04 -1.22 -18.34
N SER A 267 5.21 -1.06 -19.37
CA SER A 267 5.36 -1.85 -20.57
C SER A 267 6.82 -1.71 -20.92
N ASN A 268 7.57 -2.82 -20.92
CA ASN A 268 8.90 -2.82 -21.50
C ASN A 268 8.65 -2.46 -22.97
N VAL A 269 8.61 -1.17 -23.29
CA VAL A 269 8.74 -0.68 -24.65
C VAL A 269 10.09 -1.26 -25.04
N PRO A 270 10.13 -2.24 -25.96
CA PRO A 270 11.39 -2.81 -26.37
C PRO A 270 12.32 -1.65 -26.73
N GLU A 271 13.55 -1.67 -26.21
CA GLU A 271 14.49 -0.61 -26.53
C GLU A 271 14.59 -0.46 -28.06
N PRO A 272 14.90 0.74 -28.60
CA PRO A 272 15.06 0.93 -30.05
C PRO A 272 15.96 -0.12 -30.71
N SER A 273 16.94 -0.65 -29.97
CA SER A 273 17.82 -1.77 -30.34
C SER A 273 17.07 -3.09 -30.62
N THR A 274 16.00 -3.37 -29.90
CA THR A 274 15.15 -4.57 -30.10
C THR A 274 14.37 -4.47 -31.41
N TYR A 275 13.87 -3.28 -31.74
CA TYR A 275 13.26 -3.04 -33.05
C TYR A 275 14.27 -3.09 -34.19
N ALA A 276 15.49 -2.57 -33.97
CA ALA A 276 16.57 -2.66 -34.94
C ALA A 276 16.98 -4.12 -35.22
N LEU A 277 17.07 -4.97 -34.18
CA LEU A 277 17.36 -6.39 -34.32
C LEU A 277 16.25 -7.15 -35.05
N ALA A 278 14.98 -6.82 -34.78
CA ALA A 278 13.86 -7.40 -35.52
C ALA A 278 13.92 -7.03 -37.02
N LEU A 279 14.24 -5.77 -37.34
CA LEU A 279 14.39 -5.30 -38.72
C LEU A 279 15.57 -5.98 -39.44
N LEU A 280 16.70 -6.15 -38.74
CA LEU A 280 17.85 -6.90 -39.22
C LEU A 280 17.50 -8.37 -39.49
N GLY A 281 16.74 -9.01 -38.59
CA GLY A 281 16.24 -10.38 -38.78
C GLY A 281 15.38 -10.52 -40.03
N LEU A 282 14.47 -9.57 -40.28
CA LEU A 282 13.65 -9.52 -41.49
C LEU A 282 14.48 -9.28 -42.76
N ALA A 283 15.49 -8.42 -42.71
CA ALA A 283 16.38 -8.17 -43.85
C ALA A 283 17.18 -9.43 -44.22
N VAL A 284 17.73 -10.14 -43.22
CA VAL A 284 18.46 -11.40 -43.44
C VAL A 284 17.53 -12.48 -44.00
N ALA A 285 16.33 -12.62 -43.45
CA ALA A 285 15.33 -13.57 -43.96
C ALA A 285 14.92 -13.27 -45.41
N GLY A 286 14.74 -11.98 -45.75
CA GLY A 286 14.44 -11.53 -47.11
C GLY A 286 15.55 -11.84 -48.10
N VAL A 287 16.81 -11.61 -47.73
CA VAL A 287 17.98 -11.94 -48.57
C VAL A 287 18.11 -13.45 -48.76
N ALA A 288 17.93 -14.24 -47.70
CA ALA A 288 17.96 -15.70 -47.77
C ALA A 288 16.84 -16.27 -48.65
N ALA A 289 15.62 -15.72 -48.57
CA ALA A 289 14.51 -16.10 -49.42
C ALA A 289 14.75 -15.77 -50.91
N ARG A 290 15.39 -14.63 -51.21
CA ARG A 290 15.75 -14.26 -52.58
C ARG A 290 16.78 -15.20 -53.20
N ARG A 291 17.78 -15.65 -52.43
CA ARG A 291 18.81 -16.61 -52.91
C ARG A 291 18.26 -18.01 -53.18
N ARG A 292 17.08 -18.38 -52.67
CA ARG A 292 16.44 -19.67 -52.97
C ARG A 292 15.57 -19.65 -54.23
N ARG A 293 15.32 -18.48 -54.82
CA ARG A 293 14.53 -18.31 -56.06
C ARG A 293 15.36 -18.01 -57.30
N ALA A 294 16.65 -17.69 -57.15
CA ALA A 294 17.62 -17.54 -58.23
C ALA A 294 18.44 -18.82 -58.34
#